data_AF-A0A0J7N7I7-F1
#
_entry.id   AF-A0A0J7N7I7-F1
#
_cell.length_a   1.000
_cell.length_b   1.000
_cell.length_c   1.000
_cell.angle_alpha   90.00
_cell.angle_beta   90.00
_cell.angle_gamma   90.00
#
_symmetry.space_group_name_H-M   'P 1'
#
loop_
_entity.id
_entity.type
_entity.pdbx_description
1 polymer ?
#
loop_
_entity_poly.entity_id
_entity_poly.type
_entity_poly.pdbx_seq_one_letter_code
_entity_poly.pdbx_strand_id
1 'polypeptide(L)'
;MNDYAIVLPNDDDKWLAFRNYDRKERISFVVYADLECALERKEEEESTSNTSITQHHNHKAFSVGYYVRCAHNNFKSMYRSYRGEKCVSWFVEELHDLVQRAKTFLDTNAYDGSYTGRAG
;
A
#
# COMPACT_ATOMS: atom_id res chain seq x y z
N MET A 1 19.09 6.78 36.10
CA MET A 1 19.30 7.03 34.66
C MET A 1 18.13 6.41 33.93
N ASN A 2 17.59 7.09 32.92
CA ASN A 2 16.34 6.67 32.27
C ASN A 2 16.67 5.76 31.07
N ASP A 3 16.34 4.47 31.16
CA ASP A 3 16.63 3.43 30.16
C ASP A 3 15.86 3.61 28.83
N TYR A 4 15.07 4.67 28.70
CA TYR A 4 14.20 4.94 27.55
C TYR A 4 14.46 6.31 26.90
N ALA A 5 15.66 6.87 27.06
CA ALA A 5 16.03 8.09 26.36
C ALA A 5 16.25 7.79 24.86
N ILE A 6 15.49 8.44 23.99
CA ILE A 6 15.74 8.43 22.55
C ILE A 6 17.02 9.24 22.30
N VAL A 7 18.07 8.56 21.85
CA VAL A 7 19.34 9.20 21.47
C VAL A 7 19.23 9.67 20.02
N LEU A 8 19.39 10.97 19.79
CA LEU A 8 19.40 11.54 18.45
C LEU A 8 20.73 11.21 17.74
N PRO A 9 20.72 10.97 16.42
CA PRO A 9 21.93 10.75 15.64
C PRO A 9 22.85 11.99 15.69
N ASN A 10 24.15 11.78 15.74
CA ASN A 10 25.18 12.81 15.59
C ASN A 10 26.02 12.54 14.32
N ASP A 11 27.06 13.34 14.06
CA ASP A 11 27.87 13.21 12.84
C ASP A 11 28.58 11.86 12.68
N ASP A 12 28.86 11.18 13.81
CA ASP A 12 29.52 9.88 13.87
C ASP A 12 28.52 8.71 13.76
N ASP A 13 27.30 8.86 14.29
CA ASP A 13 26.23 7.85 14.33
C ASP A 13 25.00 8.22 13.47
N LYS A 14 25.21 8.93 12.36
CA LYS A 14 24.14 9.40 11.47
C LYS A 14 23.48 8.31 10.61
N TRP A 15 24.08 7.13 10.54
CA TRP A 15 23.62 6.06 9.64
C TRP A 15 22.81 5.01 10.39
N LEU A 16 21.51 4.95 10.08
CA LEU A 16 20.65 3.87 10.53
C LEU A 16 20.77 2.68 9.57
N ALA A 17 21.22 1.54 10.08
CA ALA A 17 21.30 0.29 9.33
C ALA A 17 20.59 -0.85 10.04
N PHE A 18 19.93 -1.71 9.28
CA PHE A 18 19.37 -2.95 9.81
C PHE A 18 20.51 -3.93 10.10
N ARG A 19 20.66 -4.36 11.36
CA ARG A 19 21.72 -5.29 11.77
C ARG A 19 21.55 -6.72 11.23
N ASN A 20 20.32 -7.13 10.93
CA ASN A 20 19.98 -8.49 10.52
C ASN A 20 19.21 -8.50 9.20
N TYR A 21 19.86 -8.08 8.12
CA TYR A 21 19.26 -8.03 6.78
C TYR A 21 18.68 -9.39 6.34
N ASP A 22 19.30 -10.49 6.75
CA ASP A 22 18.90 -11.86 6.41
C ASP A 22 17.64 -12.34 7.14
N ARG A 23 17.21 -11.65 8.20
CA ARG A 23 15.99 -11.97 8.97
C ARG A 23 14.76 -11.20 8.49
N LYS A 24 14.80 -10.61 7.29
CA LYS A 24 13.61 -10.01 6.69
C LYS A 24 12.55 -11.09 6.52
N GLU A 25 11.32 -10.80 6.95
CA GLU A 25 10.20 -11.63 6.53
C GLU A 25 10.18 -11.66 4.99
N ARG A 26 10.07 -12.87 4.43
CA ARG A 26 9.86 -13.06 3.00
C ARG A 26 8.44 -12.61 2.65
N ILE A 27 8.25 -11.31 2.50
CA ILE A 27 7.00 -10.73 2.02
C ILE A 27 6.88 -11.08 0.53
N SER A 28 6.03 -12.04 0.21
CA SER A 28 5.84 -12.53 -1.17
C SER A 28 5.30 -11.46 -2.12
N PHE A 29 4.46 -10.55 -1.61
CA PHE A 29 3.84 -9.46 -2.36
C PHE A 29 3.76 -8.18 -1.52
N VAL A 30 4.16 -7.06 -2.09
CA VAL A 30 3.98 -5.71 -1.52
C VAL A 30 3.10 -4.90 -2.45
N VAL A 31 2.12 -4.18 -1.89
CA VAL A 31 1.26 -3.27 -2.66
C VAL A 31 1.57 -1.84 -2.25
N TYR A 32 1.99 -1.03 -3.22
CA TYR A 32 2.09 0.42 -3.09
C TYR A 32 0.89 1.02 -3.79
N ALA A 33 0.11 1.85 -3.11
CA ALA A 33 -1.09 2.44 -3.68
C ALA A 33 -1.22 3.90 -3.25
N ASP A 34 -1.78 4.71 -4.14
CA ASP A 34 -2.08 6.10 -3.87
C ASP A 34 -3.40 6.51 -4.55
N LEU A 35 -4.07 7.49 -3.94
CA LEU A 35 -5.39 7.98 -4.33
C LEU A 35 -5.34 9.49 -4.49
N GLU A 36 -5.85 9.97 -5.62
CA GLU A 36 -6.00 11.39 -5.90
C GLU A 36 -7.46 11.79 -5.80
N CYS A 37 -7.73 12.91 -5.13
CA CYS A 37 -9.07 13.42 -4.90
C CYS A 37 -9.41 14.58 -5.84
N ALA A 38 -10.62 14.58 -6.39
CA ALA A 38 -11.22 15.76 -6.98
C ALA A 38 -11.98 16.56 -5.91
N LEU A 39 -11.97 17.88 -6.03
CA LEU A 39 -12.76 18.76 -5.20
C LEU A 39 -14.16 18.90 -5.81
N GLU A 40 -15.18 18.43 -5.09
CA GLU A 40 -16.56 18.75 -5.40
C GLU A 40 -16.94 20.04 -4.64
N ARG A 41 -17.36 21.05 -5.41
CA ARG A 41 -17.93 22.28 -4.83
C ARG A 41 -19.27 21.93 -4.21
N LYS A 42 -19.44 22.18 -2.92
CA LYS A 42 -20.78 22.17 -2.32
C LYS A 42 -21.58 23.34 -2.91
N GLU A 43 -22.78 23.05 -3.41
CA GLU A 43 -23.77 24.09 -3.66
C GLU A 43 -24.03 24.81 -2.33
N GLU A 44 -24.03 26.14 -2.37
CA GLU A 44 -24.39 26.94 -1.21
C GLU A 44 -25.82 26.57 -0.83
N GLU A 45 -26.01 25.87 0.29
CA GLU A 45 -27.31 25.88 0.94
C GLU A 45 -27.63 27.35 1.19
N GLU A 46 -28.74 27.81 0.62
CA GLU A 46 -29.23 29.18 0.63
C GLU A 46 -29.37 29.65 2.09
N SER A 47 -28.27 30.15 2.65
CA SER A 47 -28.20 30.50 4.06
C SER A 47 -28.79 31.88 4.25
N THR A 48 -30.00 31.88 4.81
CA THR A 48 -30.54 33.05 5.48
C THR A 48 -29.57 33.45 6.60
N SER A 49 -29.07 34.69 6.51
CA SER A 49 -28.40 35.48 7.57
C SER A 49 -26.96 35.11 8.01
N ASN A 50 -26.03 36.00 7.66
CA ASN A 50 -24.90 36.52 8.45
C ASN A 50 -24.02 35.55 9.27
N THR A 51 -23.65 34.40 8.72
CA THR A 51 -22.61 33.57 9.35
C THR A 51 -21.61 33.10 8.29
N SER A 52 -20.32 33.28 8.56
CA SER A 52 -19.18 33.00 7.69
C SER A 52 -19.36 31.73 6.86
N ILE A 53 -19.45 31.87 5.54
CA ILE A 53 -19.50 30.75 4.57
C ILE A 53 -18.16 30.01 4.66
N THR A 54 -18.11 28.95 5.46
CA THR A 54 -17.03 27.97 5.39
C THR A 54 -17.23 27.17 4.10
N GLN A 55 -16.48 27.51 3.06
CA GLN A 55 -16.44 26.76 1.81
C GLN A 55 -15.87 25.36 2.07
N HIS A 56 -16.73 24.44 2.48
CA HIS A 56 -16.39 23.03 2.66
C HIS A 56 -16.34 22.36 1.28
N HIS A 57 -15.15 22.30 0.67
CA HIS A 57 -14.93 21.47 -0.50
C HIS A 57 -14.96 20.00 -0.08
N ASN A 58 -15.80 19.20 -0.74
CA ASN A 58 -15.81 17.76 -0.52
C ASN A 58 -14.67 17.14 -1.34
N HIS A 59 -13.71 16.50 -0.68
CA HIS A 59 -12.68 15.73 -1.36
C HIS A 59 -13.22 14.34 -1.67
N LYS A 60 -13.34 14.00 -2.95
CA LYS A 60 -13.79 12.68 -3.40
C LYS A 60 -12.70 12.02 -4.22
N ALA A 61 -12.32 10.80 -3.84
CA ALA A 61 -11.38 10.00 -4.61
C ALA A 61 -11.86 9.86 -6.06
N PHE A 62 -11.00 10.21 -7.01
CA PHE A 62 -11.32 10.22 -8.43
C PHE A 62 -10.30 9.46 -9.28
N SER A 63 -9.12 9.19 -8.74
CA SER A 63 -8.21 8.24 -9.34
C SER A 63 -7.44 7.47 -8.29
N VAL A 64 -7.02 6.27 -8.69
CA VAL A 64 -6.19 5.37 -7.92
C VAL A 64 -5.09 4.83 -8.83
N GLY A 65 -3.88 4.74 -8.30
CA GLY A 65 -2.77 4.04 -8.92
C GLY A 65 -2.16 3.09 -7.92
N TYR A 66 -1.82 1.88 -8.34
CA TYR A 66 -1.11 0.95 -7.47
C TYR A 66 -0.09 0.10 -8.22
N TYR A 67 0.98 -0.25 -7.52
CA TYR A 67 2.04 -1.14 -7.95
C TYR A 67 2.14 -2.33 -7.00
N VAL A 68 2.05 -3.52 -7.56
CA VAL A 68 2.32 -4.78 -6.87
C VAL A 68 3.74 -5.20 -7.16
N ARG A 69 4.54 -5.41 -6.12
CA ARG A 69 5.86 -6.01 -6.20
C ARG A 69 5.82 -7.43 -5.68
N CYS A 70 6.13 -8.40 -6.54
CA CYS A 70 6.35 -9.79 -6.11
C CYS A 70 7.84 -10.05 -5.89
N ALA A 71 8.21 -10.54 -4.70
CA ALA A 71 9.60 -10.81 -4.35
C ALA A 71 10.21 -12.01 -5.11
N HIS A 72 9.36 -12.97 -5.52
CA HIS A 72 9.80 -14.24 -6.10
C HIS A 72 9.85 -14.22 -7.63
N ASN A 73 9.00 -13.42 -8.29
CA ASN A 73 8.93 -13.37 -9.75
C ASN A 73 8.54 -11.97 -10.22
N ASN A 74 9.48 -11.28 -10.88
CA ASN A 74 9.27 -9.93 -11.41
C ASN A 74 8.15 -9.86 -12.44
N PHE A 75 7.89 -10.91 -13.24
CA PHE A 75 6.79 -10.93 -14.21
C PHE A 75 5.41 -10.88 -13.56
N LYS A 76 5.31 -11.17 -12.26
CA LYS A 76 4.07 -11.04 -11.48
C LYS A 76 3.90 -9.67 -10.82
N SER A 77 4.93 -8.83 -10.91
CA SER A 77 4.82 -7.44 -10.48
C SER A 77 4.07 -6.66 -11.56
N MET A 78 3.13 -5.81 -11.16
CA MET A 78 2.30 -5.06 -12.11
C MET A 78 1.94 -3.69 -11.56
N TYR A 79 1.82 -2.73 -12.46
CA TYR A 79 1.21 -1.43 -12.18
C TYR A 79 -0.15 -1.37 -12.86
N ARG A 80 -1.16 -0.85 -12.16
CA ARG A 80 -2.45 -0.51 -12.74
C ARG A 80 -2.97 0.79 -12.14
N SER A 81 -3.82 1.47 -12.89
CA SER A 81 -4.49 2.67 -12.42
C SER A 81 -5.88 2.77 -13.03
N TYR A 82 -6.73 3.52 -12.34
CA TYR A 82 -8.06 3.84 -12.81
C TYR A 82 -8.39 5.28 -12.45
N ARG A 83 -8.99 6.01 -13.39
CA ARG A 83 -9.48 7.37 -13.19
C ARG A 83 -10.96 7.41 -13.52
N GLY A 84 -11.75 7.79 -12.54
CA GLY A 84 -13.20 7.91 -12.62
C GLY A 84 -13.84 7.77 -11.24
N GLU A 85 -15.13 8.07 -11.18
CA GLU A 85 -15.91 8.07 -9.93
C GLU A 85 -15.93 6.71 -9.22
N LYS A 86 -15.77 5.62 -9.98
CA LYS A 86 -15.73 4.25 -9.49
C LYS A 86 -14.32 3.77 -9.10
N CYS A 87 -13.34 4.67 -8.98
CA CYS A 87 -11.94 4.29 -8.72
C CYS A 87 -11.79 3.44 -7.45
N VAL A 88 -12.53 3.75 -6.39
CA VAL A 88 -12.47 3.00 -5.13
C VAL A 88 -13.06 1.61 -5.28
N SER A 89 -14.26 1.47 -5.86
CA SER A 89 -14.88 0.15 -6.05
C SER A 89 -14.05 -0.73 -6.98
N TRP A 90 -13.54 -0.15 -8.08
CA TRP A 90 -12.63 -0.85 -8.98
C TRP A 90 -11.35 -1.30 -8.28
N PHE A 91 -10.76 -0.47 -7.41
CA PHE A 91 -9.56 -0.85 -6.67
C PHE A 91 -9.81 -1.99 -5.68
N VAL A 92 -10.97 -2.01 -5.02
CA VAL A 92 -11.36 -3.10 -4.12
C VAL A 92 -11.49 -4.43 -4.88
N GLU A 93 -12.06 -4.41 -6.09
CA GLU A 93 -12.12 -5.58 -6.97
C GLU A 93 -10.72 -6.07 -7.38
N GLU A 94 -9.83 -5.14 -7.76
CA GLU A 94 -8.43 -5.47 -8.10
C GLU A 94 -7.66 -6.07 -6.91
N LEU A 95 -7.89 -5.58 -5.69
CA LEU A 95 -7.31 -6.14 -4.47
C LEU A 95 -7.84 -7.55 -4.19
N HIS A 96 -9.14 -7.79 -4.38
CA HIS A 96 -9.72 -9.12 -4.23
C HIS A 96 -9.08 -10.12 -5.21
N ASP A 97 -8.98 -9.75 -6.47
CA ASP A 97 -8.36 -10.60 -7.49
C ASP A 97 -6.87 -10.82 -7.22
N LEU A 98 -6.17 -9.81 -6.69
CA LEU A 98 -4.79 -9.93 -6.26
C LEU A 98 -4.64 -10.96 -5.14
N VAL A 99 -5.53 -10.96 -4.14
CA VAL A 99 -5.53 -11.95 -3.05
C VAL A 99 -5.68 -13.36 -3.59
N GLN A 100 -6.59 -13.60 -4.55
CA GLN A 100 -6.76 -14.92 -5.16
C GLN A 100 -5.50 -15.37 -5.91
N ARG A 101 -4.90 -14.48 -6.72
CA ARG A 101 -3.64 -14.79 -7.43
C ARG A 101 -2.49 -15.07 -6.45
N ALA A 102 -2.40 -14.30 -5.37
CA ALA A 102 -1.39 -14.48 -4.34
C ALA A 102 -1.56 -15.82 -3.62
N LYS A 103 -2.80 -16.19 -3.28
CA LYS A 103 -3.12 -17.47 -2.65
C LYS A 103 -2.71 -18.65 -3.53
N THR A 104 -3.16 -18.69 -4.78
CA THR A 104 -2.77 -19.75 -5.74
C THR A 104 -1.25 -19.85 -5.89
N PHE A 105 -0.55 -18.71 -5.88
CA PHE A 105 0.91 -18.72 -5.93
C PHE A 105 1.53 -19.35 -4.68
N LEU A 106 1.10 -18.95 -3.49
CA LEU A 106 1.61 -19.49 -2.23
C LEU A 106 1.34 -20.99 -2.11
N ASP A 107 0.13 -21.43 -2.46
CA ASP A 107 -0.26 -22.84 -2.44
C ASP A 107 0.60 -23.66 -3.41
N THR A 108 0.85 -23.15 -4.62
CA THR A 108 1.70 -23.84 -5.61
C THR A 108 3.15 -24.00 -5.13
N ASN A 109 3.73 -22.95 -4.52
CA ASN A 109 5.11 -23.03 -4.01
C ASN A 109 5.23 -23.88 -2.74
N ALA A 110 4.16 -23.99 -1.94
CA ALA A 110 4.13 -24.89 -0.79
C ALA A 110 4.20 -26.37 -1.22
N TYR A 111 3.62 -26.72 -2.37
CA TYR A 111 3.70 -28.08 -2.93
C TYR A 111 5.09 -28.43 -3.49
N ASP A 112 5.78 -27.49 -4.13
CA ASP A 112 7.11 -27.73 -4.71
C ASP A 112 8.22 -27.90 -3.65
N GLY A 113 8.05 -27.28 -2.48
CA GLY A 113 8.97 -27.45 -1.34
C GLY A 113 8.96 -28.85 -0.68
N SER A 114 8.08 -29.75 -1.10
CA SER A 114 7.95 -31.10 -0.52
C SER A 114 8.86 -32.17 -1.16
N TYR A 115 9.60 -31.84 -2.23
CA TYR A 115 10.57 -32.72 -2.90
C TYR A 115 12.02 -32.27 -2.71
N THR A 116 12.48 -32.09 -1.48
CA THR A 116 13.92 -32.14 -1.17
C THR A 116 14.20 -33.11 -0.02
N GLY A 117 13.76 -34.36 -0.23
CA GLY A 117 14.21 -35.50 0.55
C GLY A 117 15.51 -36.07 -0.02
N ARG A 118 16.64 -35.68 0.58
CA ARG A 118 17.83 -36.49 0.91
C ARG A 118 18.28 -37.57 -0.11
N ALA A 119 19.37 -37.28 -0.81
CA ALA A 119 20.44 -38.23 -1.14
C ALA A 119 21.73 -37.41 -1.05
N GLY A 120 22.68 -37.70 -0.15
CA GLY A 120 23.44 -38.94 -0.06
C GLY A 120 24.86 -38.56 -0.42
#